data_AF-A0A9E7KP67-F1
#
_entry.id   AF-A0A9E7KP67-F1
#
_cell.length_a   1.000
_cell.length_b   1.000
_cell.length_c   1.000
_cell.angle_alpha   90.00
_cell.angle_beta   90.00
_cell.angle_gamma   90.00
#
_symmetry.space_group_name_H-M   'P 1'
#
loop_
_entity.id
_entity.type
_entity.pdbx_description
1 polymer ?
#
loop_
_entity_poly.entity_id
_entity_poly.type
_entity_poly.pdbx_seq_one_letter_code
_entity_poly.pdbx_strand_id
1 'polypeptide(L)'
;MAEGAAAEAKGEIEKNTAAGGGYPSLALKIWPPTQRTREAVLHRLVETLTSQSVLSKRYGSLPEDEAAAVAGAIEEEAFSAASAASVGGGADDDGIEILHVYSQEISRRMIESAKARSAASAAAPNS
;
A
#
# COMPACT_ATOMS: atom_id res chain seq x y z
N MET A 1 -25.87 42.56 44.28
CA MET A 1 -24.41 42.77 44.24
C MET A 1 -23.74 41.41 44.23
N ALA A 2 -22.64 41.28 43.48
CA ALA A 2 -21.76 40.11 43.27
C ALA A 2 -22.40 38.95 42.47
N GLU A 3 -22.11 38.71 41.18
CA GLU A 3 -20.85 38.51 40.40
C GLU A 3 -20.37 37.05 40.39
N GLY A 4 -20.16 36.54 39.16
CA GLY A 4 -19.24 35.45 38.82
C GLY A 4 -19.77 34.02 38.98
N ALA A 5 -19.37 33.02 38.20
CA ALA A 5 -18.51 32.95 37.03
C ALA A 5 -18.55 31.49 36.52
N ALA A 6 -18.17 31.34 35.25
CA ALA A 6 -17.50 30.18 34.66
C ALA A 6 -18.24 28.83 34.59
N ALA A 7 -18.63 28.53 33.35
CA ALA A 7 -18.68 27.19 32.80
C ALA A 7 -17.34 26.46 32.96
N GLU A 8 -17.39 25.19 33.36
CA GLU A 8 -16.44 24.19 32.88
C GLU A 8 -17.10 22.81 32.96
N ALA A 9 -17.67 22.37 31.83
CA ALA A 9 -18.05 20.99 31.63
C ALA A 9 -16.75 20.18 31.44
N LYS A 10 -16.21 19.67 32.55
CA LYS A 10 -15.17 18.65 32.52
C LYS A 10 -15.78 17.34 32.02
N GLY A 11 -15.59 17.08 30.73
CA GLY A 11 -15.73 15.74 30.17
C GLY A 11 -14.65 14.84 30.75
N GLU A 12 -15.03 14.11 31.79
CA GLU A 12 -14.28 12.98 32.32
C GLU A 12 -14.39 11.83 31.31
N ILE A 13 -13.40 11.72 30.42
CA ILE A 13 -13.28 10.56 29.53
C ILE A 13 -12.52 9.50 30.33
N GLU A 14 -13.29 8.74 31.09
CA GLU A 14 -12.84 7.62 31.89
C GLU A 14 -12.24 6.53 30.98
N LYS A 15 -10.92 6.41 31.08
CA LYS A 15 -10.15 5.16 31.17
C LYS A 15 -10.87 3.89 30.68
N ASN A 16 -10.58 3.50 29.44
CA ASN A 16 -10.63 2.09 29.04
C ASN A 16 -9.24 1.61 28.60
N THR A 17 -8.34 1.49 29.58
CA THR A 17 -7.18 0.60 29.48
C THR A 17 -7.69 -0.82 29.71
N ALA A 18 -7.71 -1.65 28.66
CA ALA A 18 -7.59 -3.10 28.83
C ALA A 18 -7.14 -3.80 27.54
N ALA A 19 -6.01 -4.48 27.67
CA ALA A 19 -5.63 -5.70 26.96
C ALA A 19 -5.34 -5.61 25.46
N GLY A 20 -4.17 -5.06 25.11
CA GLY A 20 -3.42 -5.53 23.95
C GLY A 20 -2.32 -6.44 24.45
N GLY A 21 -2.55 -7.75 24.46
CA GLY A 21 -1.60 -8.75 24.93
C GLY A 21 -0.21 -8.50 24.34
N GLY A 22 0.82 -8.57 25.19
CA GLY A 22 2.19 -8.61 24.72
C GLY A 22 2.33 -9.81 23.81
N TYR A 23 2.25 -9.57 22.49
CA TYR A 23 2.75 -10.54 21.55
C TYR A 23 4.22 -10.70 21.91
N PRO A 24 4.71 -11.93 22.15
CA PRO A 24 6.15 -12.13 22.17
C PRO A 24 6.69 -11.45 20.90
N SER A 25 7.83 -10.78 21.00
CA SER A 25 8.61 -10.38 19.84
C SER A 25 8.99 -11.65 19.09
N LEU A 26 8.01 -12.19 18.37
CA LEU A 26 8.18 -13.19 17.35
C LEU A 26 9.03 -12.42 16.36
N ALA A 27 10.31 -12.77 16.29
CA ALA A 27 11.14 -12.46 15.14
C ALA A 27 10.51 -13.21 13.94
N LEU A 28 9.37 -12.67 13.48
CA LEU A 28 8.68 -13.12 12.29
C LEU A 28 9.59 -12.61 11.18
N LYS A 29 10.24 -13.53 10.47
CA LYS A 29 10.81 -13.21 9.16
C LYS A 29 9.64 -12.90 8.24
N ILE A 30 9.19 -11.63 8.27
CA ILE A 30 8.05 -11.14 7.49
C ILE A 30 8.42 -11.10 6.01
N TRP A 31 9.72 -11.10 5.71
CA TRP A 31 10.28 -11.16 4.37
C TRP A 31 11.02 -12.49 4.12
N PRO A 32 10.86 -13.14 2.95
CA PRO A 32 9.99 -12.76 1.83
C PRO A 32 8.51 -13.13 2.04
N PRO A 33 7.56 -12.36 1.46
CA PRO A 33 6.14 -12.69 1.49
C PRO A 33 5.87 -14.03 0.82
N THR A 34 4.89 -14.77 1.34
CA THR A 34 4.49 -16.05 0.75
C THR A 34 3.88 -15.85 -0.65
N GLN A 35 3.95 -16.88 -1.49
CA GLN A 35 3.35 -16.83 -2.84
C GLN A 35 1.87 -16.43 -2.82
N ARG A 36 1.10 -16.95 -1.85
CA ARG A 36 -0.31 -16.56 -1.65
C ARG A 36 -0.47 -15.06 -1.38
N THR A 37 0.42 -14.47 -0.58
CA THR A 37 0.40 -13.02 -0.30
C THR A 37 0.72 -12.23 -1.57
N ARG A 38 1.70 -12.68 -2.36
CA ARG A 38 2.04 -12.06 -3.64
C ARG A 38 0.87 -12.12 -4.63
N GLU A 39 0.19 -13.25 -4.73
CA GLU A 39 -1.03 -13.40 -5.54
C GLU A 39 -2.16 -12.48 -5.09
N ALA A 40 -2.38 -12.35 -3.77
CA ALA A 40 -3.38 -11.41 -3.25
C ALA A 40 -3.05 -9.95 -3.62
N VAL A 41 -1.77 -9.58 -3.63
CA VAL A 41 -1.31 -8.26 -4.10
C VAL A 41 -1.58 -8.08 -5.59
N LEU A 42 -1.27 -9.08 -6.41
CA LEU A 42 -1.58 -9.06 -7.85
C LEU A 42 -3.07 -8.86 -8.11
N HIS A 43 -3.93 -9.66 -7.47
CA HIS A 43 -5.38 -9.53 -7.63
C HIS A 43 -5.86 -8.13 -7.21
N ARG A 44 -5.33 -7.61 -6.10
CA ARG A 44 -5.67 -6.27 -5.62
C ARG A 44 -5.24 -5.18 -6.60
N LEU A 45 -4.08 -5.33 -7.24
CA LEU A 45 -3.59 -4.41 -8.27
C LEU A 45 -4.50 -4.44 -9.49
N VAL A 46 -4.87 -5.63 -9.98
CA VAL A 46 -5.79 -5.80 -11.10
C VAL A 46 -7.13 -5.14 -10.79
N GLU A 47 -7.75 -5.46 -9.65
CA GLU A 47 -8.99 -4.81 -9.20
C GLU A 47 -8.87 -3.28 -9.18
N THR A 48 -7.74 -2.75 -8.71
CA THR A 48 -7.53 -1.30 -8.61
C THR A 48 -7.40 -0.64 -9.97
N LEU A 49 -6.74 -1.30 -10.93
CA LEU A 49 -6.50 -0.80 -12.28
C LEU A 49 -7.73 -0.94 -13.18
N THR A 50 -8.57 -1.96 -12.96
CA THR A 50 -9.80 -2.18 -13.73
C THR A 50 -11.00 -1.41 -13.16
N SER A 51 -11.05 -1.20 -11.84
CA SER A 51 -12.19 -0.57 -11.18
C SER A 51 -12.32 0.93 -11.46
N GLN A 52 -13.56 1.43 -11.38
CA GLN A 52 -13.87 2.85 -11.42
C GLN A 52 -13.51 3.53 -10.09
N SER A 53 -12.24 3.92 -9.97
CA SER A 53 -11.65 4.60 -8.82
C SER A 53 -11.20 6.03 -9.16
N VAL A 54 -10.63 6.74 -8.18
CA VAL A 54 -9.98 8.04 -8.37
C VAL A 54 -8.86 7.95 -9.40
N LEU A 55 -8.12 6.83 -9.42
CA LEU A 55 -7.09 6.55 -10.42
C LEU A 55 -7.68 6.51 -11.83
N SER A 56 -8.74 5.74 -12.06
CA SER A 56 -9.32 5.64 -13.41
C SER A 56 -10.07 6.90 -13.87
N LYS A 57 -10.53 7.75 -12.94
CA LYS A 57 -10.99 9.11 -13.28
C LYS A 57 -9.87 10.03 -13.76
N ARG A 58 -8.64 9.83 -13.31
CA ARG A 58 -7.48 10.67 -13.67
C ARG A 58 -6.67 10.10 -14.82
N TYR A 59 -6.67 8.79 -14.95
CA TYR A 59 -5.74 8.08 -15.82
C TYR A 59 -6.41 7.07 -16.78
N GLY A 60 -7.73 6.91 -16.70
CA GLY A 60 -8.45 5.86 -17.43
C GLY A 60 -8.43 4.50 -16.70
N SER A 61 -9.39 3.65 -17.03
CA SER A 61 -9.42 2.24 -16.60
C SER A 61 -8.74 1.37 -17.66
N LEU A 62 -8.04 0.33 -17.23
CA LEU A 62 -7.43 -0.65 -18.12
C LEU A 62 -8.37 -1.85 -18.32
N PRO A 63 -8.38 -2.47 -19.52
CA PRO A 63 -8.99 -3.78 -19.69
C PRO A 63 -8.26 -4.82 -18.82
N GLU A 64 -8.99 -5.84 -18.38
CA GLU A 64 -8.51 -6.81 -17.39
C GLU A 64 -7.20 -7.50 -17.79
N ASP A 65 -7.05 -7.86 -19.06
CA ASP A 65 -5.84 -8.50 -19.60
C ASP A 65 -4.61 -7.57 -19.52
N GLU A 66 -4.76 -6.31 -19.92
CA GLU A 66 -3.69 -5.29 -19.81
C GLU A 66 -3.39 -4.98 -18.34
N ALA A 67 -4.41 -4.91 -17.49
CA ALA A 67 -4.26 -4.69 -16.06
C ALA A 67 -3.52 -5.83 -15.36
N ALA A 68 -3.76 -7.09 -15.76
CA ALA A 68 -3.06 -8.26 -15.24
C ALA A 68 -1.58 -8.26 -15.62
N ALA A 69 -1.26 -7.93 -16.88
CA ALA A 69 0.12 -7.81 -17.33
C ALA A 69 0.87 -6.69 -16.59
N VAL A 70 0.23 -5.52 -16.45
CA VAL A 70 0.80 -4.38 -15.71
C VAL A 70 0.97 -4.70 -14.23
N ALA A 71 -0.02 -5.32 -13.60
CA ALA A 71 0.06 -5.75 -12.19
C ALA A 71 1.20 -6.75 -11.96
N GLY A 72 1.37 -7.71 -12.88
CA GLY A 72 2.49 -8.67 -12.88
C GLY A 72 3.85 -7.97 -12.86
N ALA A 73 4.06 -7.05 -13.81
CA ALA A 73 5.30 -6.29 -13.90
C ALA A 73 5.56 -5.43 -12.65
N ILE A 74 4.53 -4.75 -12.13
CA ILE A 74 4.62 -3.93 -10.91
C ILE A 74 5.07 -4.77 -9.72
N GLU A 75 4.42 -5.91 -9.50
CA GLU A 75 4.69 -6.78 -8.37
C GLU A 75 6.08 -7.42 -8.46
N GLU A 76 6.45 -7.93 -9.64
CA GLU A 76 7.74 -8.58 -9.85
C GLU A 76 8.91 -7.59 -9.63
N GLU A 77 8.80 -6.38 -10.19
CA GLU A 77 9.82 -5.36 -10.00
C GLU A 77 9.89 -4.87 -8.55
N ALA A 78 8.74 -4.68 -7.88
CA ALA A 78 8.71 -4.28 -6.49
C ALA A 78 9.32 -5.37 -5.58
N PHE A 79 9.01 -6.64 -5.86
CA PHE A 79 9.59 -7.78 -5.14
C PHE A 79 11.10 -7.86 -5.36
N SER A 80 11.57 -7.66 -6.59
CA SER A 80 12.99 -7.64 -6.94
C SER A 80 13.74 -6.49 -6.24
N ALA A 81 13.18 -5.27 -6.26
CA ALA A 81 13.75 -4.11 -5.58
C ALA A 81 13.83 -4.30 -4.06
N ALA A 82 12.75 -4.80 -3.44
CA ALA A 82 12.73 -5.11 -2.01
C ALA A 82 13.67 -6.28 -1.66
N SER A 83 13.73 -7.31 -2.49
CA SER A 83 14.67 -8.43 -2.31
C SER A 83 16.12 -7.95 -2.38
N ALA A 84 16.46 -7.00 -3.25
CA ALA A 84 17.79 -6.41 -3.29
C ALA A 84 18.13 -5.65 -2.00
N ALA A 85 17.15 -4.96 -1.39
CA ALA A 85 17.32 -4.31 -0.09
C ALA A 85 17.56 -5.33 1.04
N SER A 86 17.01 -6.55 0.92
CA SER A 86 17.20 -7.62 1.93
C SER A 86 18.62 -8.18 2.02
N VAL A 87 19.43 -8.03 0.96
CA VAL A 87 20.81 -8.57 0.90
C VAL A 87 21.76 -7.86 1.88
N GLY A 88 21.41 -6.65 2.33
CA GLY A 88 22.16 -5.89 3.34
C GLY A 88 21.67 -6.07 4.78
N GLY A 89 20.53 -6.73 5.00
CA GLY A 89 19.92 -6.91 6.31
C GLY A 89 20.59 -8.04 7.11
N GLY A 90 20.93 -7.76 8.37
CA GLY A 90 21.45 -8.77 9.28
C GLY A 90 20.41 -9.86 9.60
N ALA A 91 20.85 -10.97 10.20
CA ALA A 91 19.97 -12.10 10.55
C ALA A 91 18.85 -11.75 11.56
N ASP A 92 18.96 -10.60 12.23
CA ASP A 92 17.99 -10.02 13.17
C ASP A 92 17.04 -8.99 12.52
N ASP A 93 17.15 -8.74 11.21
CA ASP A 93 16.18 -7.88 10.52
C ASP A 93 14.87 -8.66 10.30
N ASP A 94 13.82 -8.28 11.02
CA ASP A 94 12.48 -8.87 10.90
C ASP A 94 11.85 -8.64 9.51
N GLY A 95 12.51 -7.86 8.64
CA GLY A 95 12.11 -7.60 7.27
C GLY A 95 10.94 -6.64 7.13
N ILE A 96 10.62 -5.89 8.20
CA ILE A 96 9.59 -4.85 8.20
C ILE A 96 9.99 -3.70 7.27
N GLU A 97 11.25 -3.25 7.32
CA GLU A 97 11.77 -2.22 6.42
C GLU A 97 11.69 -2.68 4.96
N ILE A 98 12.03 -3.95 4.71
CA ILE A 98 11.96 -4.53 3.36
C ILE A 98 10.50 -4.59 2.87
N LEU A 99 9.55 -4.98 3.73
CA LEU A 99 8.13 -4.96 3.38
C LEU A 99 7.62 -3.54 3.11
N HIS A 100 8.14 -2.55 3.84
CA HIS A 100 7.84 -1.14 3.60
C HIS A 100 8.32 -0.71 2.20
N VAL A 101 9.55 -1.05 1.83
CA VAL A 101 10.10 -0.82 0.48
C VAL A 101 9.22 -1.48 -0.58
N TYR A 102 8.84 -2.75 -0.39
CA TYR A 102 7.94 -3.45 -1.30
C TYR A 102 6.61 -2.72 -1.50
N SER A 103 5.98 -2.27 -0.41
CA SER A 103 4.71 -1.53 -0.45
C SER A 103 4.84 -0.17 -1.13
N GLN A 104 5.95 0.52 -0.90
CA GLN A 104 6.27 1.79 -1.52
C GLN A 104 6.48 1.64 -3.03
N GLU A 105 7.23 0.62 -3.44
CA GLU A 105 7.53 0.35 -4.85
C GLU A 105 6.29 -0.07 -5.64
N ILE A 106 5.39 -0.87 -5.04
CA ILE A 106 4.09 -1.18 -5.64
C ILE A 106 3.28 0.10 -5.88
N SER A 107 3.14 0.92 -4.85
CA SER A 107 2.30 2.13 -4.91
C SER A 107 2.85 3.14 -5.92
N ARG A 108 4.18 3.31 -5.94
CA ARG A 108 4.88 4.17 -6.88
C ARG A 108 4.67 3.73 -8.32
N ARG A 109 4.97 2.46 -8.63
CA ARG A 109 4.87 1.91 -9.98
C ARG A 109 3.44 1.89 -10.48
N MET A 110 2.47 1.60 -9.62
CA MET A 110 1.04 1.68 -9.99
C MET A 110 0.66 3.08 -10.53
N ILE A 111 1.09 4.15 -9.85
CA ILE A 111 0.81 5.52 -10.30
C ILE A 111 1.59 5.84 -11.58
N GLU A 112 2.83 5.37 -11.70
CA GLU A 112 3.67 5.57 -12.88
C GLU A 112 3.09 4.89 -14.12
N SER A 113 2.67 3.62 -14.01
CA SER A 113 2.00 2.87 -15.06
C SER A 113 0.68 3.55 -15.47
N ALA A 114 -0.12 4.01 -14.52
CA ALA A 114 -1.36 4.74 -14.81
C ALA A 114 -1.09 6.05 -15.58
N LYS A 115 -0.08 6.83 -15.16
CA LYS A 115 0.34 8.05 -15.86
C LYS A 115 0.84 7.76 -17.27
N ALA A 116 1.72 6.78 -17.43
CA ALA A 116 2.27 6.38 -18.73
C ALA A 116 1.15 5.95 -19.69
N ARG A 117 0.17 5.18 -19.20
CA ARG A 117 -0.98 4.77 -20.00
C ARG A 117 -1.82 5.96 -20.46
N SER A 118 -2.07 6.91 -19.57
CA SER A 118 -2.83 8.12 -19.88
C SER A 118 -2.17 8.96 -20.95
N ALA A 119 -0.85 9.13 -20.85
CA ALA A 119 -0.06 9.85 -21.83
C ALA A 119 -0.08 9.13 -23.19
N ALA A 120 0.02 7.80 -23.20
CA ALA A 120 -0.09 6.99 -24.42
C ALA A 120 -1.49 7.11 -25.07
N SER A 121 -2.57 7.07 -24.27
CA SER A 121 -3.93 7.29 -24.77
C SER A 121 -4.13 8.71 -25.32
N ALA A 122 -3.52 9.73 -24.71
CA ALA A 122 -3.58 11.11 -25.19
C ALA A 122 -2.74 11.34 -26.47
N ALA A 123 -1.68 10.55 -26.67
CA ALA A 123 -0.80 10.60 -27.83
C ALA A 123 -1.30 9.76 -29.03
N ALA A 124 -2.37 8.97 -28.84
CA ALA A 124 -3.07 8.25 -29.89
C ALA A 124 -4.39 8.92 -30.35
N PRO A 125 -4.48 10.26 -30.58
CA PRO A 125 -5.70 10.84 -31.08
C PRO A 125 -5.84 10.53 -32.57
N ASN A 126 -6.82 9.68 -32.89
CA ASN A 126 -7.53 9.56 -34.16
C ASN A 126 -6.74 9.00 -35.37
N SER A 127 -7.07 7.77 -35.77
CA SER A 127 -7.14 7.39 -37.19
C SER A 127 -8.58 7.46 -37.66
#